data_AF-A0A4Y6RMX5-F1
#
_entry.id   AF-A0A4Y6RMX5-F1
#
_cell.length_a   1.000
_cell.length_b   1.000
_cell.length_c   1.000
_cell.angle_alpha   90.00
_cell.angle_beta   90.00
_cell.angle_gamma   90.00
#
_symmetry.space_group_name_H-M   'P 1'
#
loop_
_entity.id
_entity.type
_entity.pdbx_description
1 polymer ?
#
loop_
_entity_poly.entity_id
_entity_poly.type
_entity_poly.pdbx_seq_one_letter_code
_entity_poly.pdbx_strand_id
1 'polypeptide(L)'
;MTFLRATAVAAILAAAGGAQAQTTTITFDPLEQPGYLSSVFPSYSEGGYNFDSSFLGLLSSPRQSSLAYAGSAGLGATALSTTTLSRADGAAFSLSSISLADFVSWPGPYDVTFVGHQVGGGTVTQTFNLNGSHTFSNYTFTGFDNLLSASWKEGAFHTFQVDNIAASVSPVPEPATYGMLLGGLGLLAFLRRRKNAA
;
A
#
# COMPACT_ATOMS: atom_id res chain seq x y z
N MET A 1 -47.25 -51.08 -3.20
CA MET A 1 -47.02 -49.77 -2.55
C MET A 1 -45.52 -49.63 -2.32
N THR A 2 -44.82 -49.08 -3.29
CA THR A 2 -43.36 -49.04 -3.36
C THR A 2 -42.92 -47.62 -3.10
N PHE A 3 -42.34 -47.34 -1.93
CA PHE A 3 -41.89 -46.00 -1.59
C PHE A 3 -40.49 -45.74 -2.18
N LEU A 4 -40.43 -44.87 -3.19
CA LEU A 4 -39.20 -44.19 -3.60
C LEU A 4 -38.64 -43.41 -2.40
N ARG A 5 -37.35 -43.61 -2.09
CA ARG A 5 -36.56 -42.67 -1.30
C ARG A 5 -35.35 -42.26 -2.12
N ALA A 6 -35.53 -41.24 -2.97
CA ALA A 6 -34.43 -40.53 -3.62
C ALA A 6 -34.05 -39.36 -2.70
N THR A 7 -33.01 -39.53 -1.90
CA THR A 7 -32.43 -38.46 -1.08
C THR A 7 -31.56 -37.59 -1.98
N ALA A 8 -32.05 -36.40 -2.33
CA ALA A 8 -31.25 -35.37 -3.00
C ALA A 8 -30.29 -34.72 -2.00
N VAL A 9 -28.99 -34.86 -2.24
CA VAL A 9 -27.94 -34.15 -1.47
C VAL A 9 -27.75 -32.78 -2.10
N ALA A 10 -28.01 -31.73 -1.31
CA ALA A 10 -27.81 -30.34 -1.69
C ALA A 10 -26.32 -30.04 -1.88
N ALA A 11 -25.95 -29.56 -3.06
CA ALA A 11 -24.63 -29.00 -3.32
C ALA A 11 -24.60 -27.56 -2.79
N ILE A 12 -23.82 -27.33 -1.72
CA ILE A 12 -23.50 -25.97 -1.26
C ILE A 12 -22.49 -25.39 -2.25
N LEU A 13 -22.92 -24.39 -3.01
CA LEU A 13 -22.07 -23.58 -3.89
C LEU A 13 -21.12 -22.75 -3.00
N ALA A 14 -19.87 -23.17 -2.85
CA ALA A 14 -18.83 -22.32 -2.30
C ALA A 14 -18.39 -21.35 -3.41
N ALA A 15 -18.75 -20.07 -3.27
CA ALA A 15 -18.26 -19.02 -4.14
C ALA A 15 -16.75 -18.87 -3.94
N ALA A 16 -15.96 -19.24 -4.95
CA ALA A 16 -14.52 -18.99 -5.01
C ALA A 16 -14.32 -17.49 -5.32
N GLY A 17 -14.07 -16.70 -4.28
CA GLY A 17 -13.62 -15.32 -4.43
C GLY A 17 -12.12 -15.31 -4.66
N GLY A 18 -11.68 -15.34 -5.93
CA GLY A 18 -10.27 -15.13 -6.25
C GLY A 18 -9.83 -13.73 -5.82
N ALA A 19 -8.72 -13.63 -5.10
CA ALA A 19 -8.15 -12.36 -4.68
C ALA A 19 -7.93 -11.46 -5.92
N GLN A 20 -8.63 -10.33 -5.98
CA GLN A 20 -8.46 -9.35 -7.07
C GLN A 20 -7.26 -8.45 -6.76
N ALA A 21 -6.59 -7.99 -7.81
CA ALA A 21 -5.58 -6.95 -7.67
C ALA A 21 -6.29 -5.69 -7.19
N GLN A 22 -5.94 -5.21 -6.00
CA GLN A 22 -6.52 -3.99 -5.47
C GLN A 22 -5.49 -2.87 -5.55
N THR A 23 -5.82 -1.82 -6.30
CA THR A 23 -5.10 -0.55 -6.26
C THR A 23 -5.78 0.37 -5.26
N THR A 24 -4.98 1.00 -4.43
CA THR A 24 -5.38 1.99 -3.44
C THR A 24 -4.57 3.26 -3.68
N THR A 25 -5.25 4.40 -3.80
CA THR A 25 -4.60 5.71 -3.78
C THR A 25 -4.69 6.25 -2.37
N ILE A 26 -3.54 6.52 -1.75
CA ILE A 26 -3.44 7.13 -0.43
C ILE A 26 -3.36 8.64 -0.65
N THR A 27 -4.38 9.37 -0.20
CA THR A 27 -4.59 10.80 -0.50
C THR A 27 -4.42 11.69 0.71
N PHE A 28 -4.37 11.13 1.93
CA PHE A 28 -4.24 11.91 3.16
C PHE A 28 -5.36 12.94 3.39
N ASP A 29 -6.44 12.90 2.60
CA ASP A 29 -7.63 13.75 2.76
C ASP A 29 -8.21 13.75 4.18
N PRO A 30 -8.17 12.65 4.96
CA PRO A 30 -8.62 12.68 6.36
C PRO A 30 -7.81 13.61 7.28
N LEU A 31 -6.60 14.01 6.87
CA LEU A 31 -5.75 14.97 7.58
C LEU A 31 -6.08 16.43 7.24
N GLU A 32 -6.92 16.66 6.23
CA GLU A 32 -7.33 17.98 5.76
C GLU A 32 -8.10 18.75 6.83
N GLN A 33 -7.49 19.82 7.36
CA GLN A 33 -8.03 20.58 8.49
C GLN A 33 -7.73 22.08 8.36
N PRO A 34 -8.66 22.96 8.82
CA PRO A 34 -8.39 24.38 8.89
C PRO A 34 -7.35 24.70 9.99
N GLY A 35 -6.53 25.72 9.73
CA GLY A 35 -5.56 26.23 10.70
C GLY A 35 -4.22 26.61 10.07
N TYR A 36 -3.33 27.15 10.90
CA TYR A 36 -2.05 27.73 10.45
C TYR A 36 -0.84 26.83 10.67
N LEU A 37 -0.93 25.90 11.63
CA LEU A 37 0.17 25.02 12.00
C LEU A 37 -0.06 23.62 11.48
N SER A 38 1.00 22.92 11.11
CA SER A 38 0.92 21.51 10.74
C SER A 38 0.50 20.65 11.93
N SER A 39 -0.32 19.63 11.66
CA SER A 39 -0.57 18.55 12.62
C SER A 39 0.66 17.64 12.67
N VAL A 40 0.99 17.12 13.85
CA VAL A 40 2.14 16.22 14.05
C VAL A 40 1.71 14.94 14.77
N PHE A 41 2.28 13.82 14.37
CA PHE A 41 1.92 12.51 14.89
C PHE A 41 3.09 11.51 14.75
N PRO A 42 3.17 10.49 15.62
CA PRO A 42 4.26 9.51 15.58
C PRO A 42 4.13 8.53 14.41
N SER A 43 2.90 8.21 14.02
CA SER A 43 2.57 7.31 12.92
C SER A 43 1.20 7.68 12.34
N TYR A 44 0.93 7.21 11.12
CA TYR A 44 -0.34 7.40 10.42
C TYR A 44 -0.70 6.16 9.61
N SER A 45 -2.00 5.90 9.46
CA SER A 45 -2.48 4.76 8.69
C SER A 45 -3.65 5.16 7.81
N GLU A 46 -3.62 4.73 6.55
CA GLU A 46 -4.68 4.97 5.58
C GLU A 46 -4.66 3.88 4.50
N GLY A 47 -5.84 3.46 4.02
CA GLY A 47 -5.93 2.53 2.90
C GLY A 47 -5.30 1.15 3.14
N GLY A 48 -5.08 0.75 4.40
CA GLY A 48 -4.37 -0.48 4.76
C GLY A 48 -2.85 -0.37 4.75
N TYR A 49 -2.32 0.86 4.70
CA TYR A 49 -0.90 1.17 4.77
C TYR A 49 -0.58 1.93 6.04
N ASN A 50 0.60 1.66 6.60
CA ASN A 50 1.16 2.34 7.76
C ASN A 50 2.35 3.19 7.33
N PHE A 51 2.42 4.37 7.92
CA PHE A 51 3.52 5.32 7.81
C PHE A 51 4.10 5.51 9.19
N ASP A 52 5.39 5.24 9.32
CA ASP A 52 6.15 5.41 10.55
C ASP A 52 7.32 6.35 10.29
N SER A 53 7.55 7.30 11.20
CA SER A 53 8.80 8.07 11.21
C SER A 53 9.83 7.40 12.10
N SER A 54 11.11 7.52 11.75
CA SER A 54 12.23 7.08 12.60
C SER A 54 12.11 7.62 14.04
N PHE A 55 12.63 6.92 15.05
CA PHE A 55 12.38 7.15 16.50
C PHE A 55 12.49 8.59 17.03
N LEU A 56 13.26 9.47 16.37
CA LEU A 56 13.40 10.89 16.76
C LEU A 56 12.60 11.87 15.88
N GLY A 57 11.96 11.37 14.82
CA GLY A 57 11.16 12.15 13.88
C GLY A 57 9.67 12.04 14.15
N LEU A 58 8.93 13.08 13.76
CA LEU A 58 7.48 13.08 13.71
C LEU A 58 7.03 13.19 12.27
N LEU A 59 5.97 12.48 11.93
CA LEU A 59 5.21 12.78 10.73
C LEU A 59 4.46 14.09 10.93
N SER A 60 4.21 14.79 9.84
CA SER A 60 3.50 16.06 9.84
C SER A 60 2.63 16.23 8.61
N SER A 61 1.52 16.95 8.76
CA SER A 61 0.63 17.29 7.64
C SER A 61 0.22 18.75 7.75
N PRO A 62 0.31 19.55 6.66
CA PRO A 62 0.03 20.98 6.71
C PRO A 62 -1.47 21.23 6.75
N ARG A 63 -1.90 22.21 7.57
CA ARG A 63 -3.27 22.70 7.57
C ARG A 63 -3.47 23.77 6.49
N GLN A 64 -4.72 24.02 6.08
CA GLN A 64 -5.08 24.87 4.92
C GLN A 64 -4.46 26.27 4.88
N SER A 65 -4.20 26.88 6.04
CA SER A 65 -3.60 28.23 6.13
C SER A 65 -2.12 28.21 6.50
N SER A 66 -1.48 27.03 6.51
CA SER A 66 -0.05 26.87 6.68
C SER A 66 0.70 27.32 5.43
N LEU A 67 1.88 27.90 5.61
CA LEU A 67 2.79 28.20 4.50
C LEU A 67 3.29 26.94 3.79
N ALA A 68 3.23 25.79 4.45
CA ALA A 68 3.59 24.50 3.87
C ALA A 68 2.42 23.80 3.15
N TYR A 69 1.21 24.39 3.12
CA TYR A 69 0.07 23.80 2.45
C TYR A 69 0.20 23.94 0.93
N ALA A 70 0.35 22.83 0.23
CA ALA A 70 0.59 22.79 -1.21
C ALA A 70 -0.69 22.60 -2.06
N GLY A 71 -1.86 22.92 -1.48
CA GLY A 71 -3.17 22.75 -2.12
C GLY A 71 -3.94 21.48 -1.72
N SER A 72 -3.28 20.57 -0.99
CA SER A 72 -3.82 19.33 -0.41
C SER A 72 -3.06 19.02 0.88
N ALA A 73 -3.71 18.34 1.83
CA ALA A 73 -3.06 17.81 3.02
C ALA A 73 -2.10 16.67 2.65
N GLY A 74 -0.83 16.98 2.39
CA GLY A 74 0.20 15.96 2.21
C GLY A 74 0.74 15.40 3.53
N LEU A 75 1.54 14.34 3.43
CA LEU A 75 2.33 13.79 4.53
C LEU A 75 3.81 14.14 4.33
N GLY A 76 4.38 14.93 5.24
CA GLY A 76 5.82 15.13 5.35
C GLY A 76 6.35 14.62 6.69
N ALA A 77 7.64 14.79 6.94
CA ALA A 77 8.19 14.53 8.25
C ALA A 77 9.21 15.60 8.69
N THR A 78 9.60 15.57 9.96
CA THR A 78 10.63 16.47 10.49
C THR A 78 11.96 16.31 9.75
N ALA A 79 12.74 17.39 9.62
CA ALA A 79 14.06 17.35 8.98
C ALA A 79 14.93 16.18 9.47
N LEU A 80 15.68 15.57 8.56
CA LEU A 80 16.54 14.39 8.79
C LEU A 80 15.82 13.09 9.18
N SER A 81 14.50 13.08 9.31
CA SER A 81 13.76 11.86 9.63
C SER A 81 13.53 11.00 8.39
N THR A 82 13.38 9.69 8.61
CA THR A 82 13.02 8.73 7.57
C THR A 82 11.59 8.31 7.78
N THR A 83 10.77 8.45 6.74
CA THR A 83 9.42 7.89 6.68
C THR A 83 9.49 6.51 6.05
N THR A 84 8.84 5.54 6.68
CA THR A 84 8.69 4.17 6.19
C THR A 84 7.22 3.88 5.92
N LEU A 85 6.91 3.52 4.68
CA LEU A 85 5.63 3.01 4.23
C LEU A 85 5.66 1.48 4.24
N SER A 86 4.68 0.85 4.88
CA SER A 86 4.47 -0.60 4.85
C SER A 86 2.98 -0.94 4.77
N ARG A 87 2.64 -2.17 4.40
CA ARG A 87 1.25 -2.64 4.53
C ARG A 87 0.96 -3.09 5.96
N ALA A 88 -0.23 -2.76 6.45
CA ALA A 88 -0.70 -3.13 7.78
C ALA A 88 -0.90 -4.65 7.95
N ASP A 89 -1.16 -5.37 6.86
CA ASP A 89 -1.30 -6.83 6.85
C ASP A 89 0.03 -7.57 6.58
N GLY A 90 1.13 -6.85 6.39
CA GLY A 90 2.45 -7.40 6.07
C GLY A 90 2.57 -8.01 4.67
N ALA A 91 1.55 -7.90 3.82
CA ALA A 91 1.61 -8.38 2.46
C ALA A 91 2.54 -7.52 1.58
N ALA A 92 3.06 -8.12 0.52
CA ALA A 92 3.85 -7.39 -0.47
C ALA A 92 2.98 -6.44 -1.29
N PHE A 93 3.54 -5.32 -1.74
CA PHE A 93 2.85 -4.34 -2.59
C PHE A 93 3.76 -3.77 -3.67
N SER A 94 3.16 -3.11 -4.66
CA SER A 94 3.86 -2.29 -5.64
C SER A 94 3.50 -0.82 -5.48
N LEU A 95 4.39 0.08 -5.88
CA LEU A 95 4.12 1.51 -6.03
C LEU A 95 4.26 1.90 -7.50
N SER A 96 3.27 2.62 -8.04
CA SER A 96 3.30 3.09 -9.44
C SER A 96 3.54 4.59 -9.55
N SER A 97 2.96 5.40 -8.68
CA SER A 97 3.13 6.85 -8.71
C SER A 97 3.01 7.50 -7.33
N ILE A 98 3.50 8.73 -7.23
CA ILE A 98 3.44 9.58 -6.06
C ILE A 98 3.42 11.05 -6.49
N SER A 99 2.71 11.89 -5.74
CA SER A 99 2.78 13.34 -5.86
C SER A 99 3.73 13.89 -4.81
N LEU A 100 4.66 14.77 -5.21
CA LEU A 100 5.61 15.41 -4.31
C LEU A 100 5.48 16.92 -4.41
N ALA A 101 5.57 17.60 -3.26
CA ALA A 101 5.65 19.05 -3.17
C ALA A 101 6.68 19.45 -2.12
N ASP A 102 7.19 20.66 -2.25
CA ASP A 102 8.01 21.25 -1.20
C ASP A 102 7.20 21.46 0.08
N PHE A 103 7.84 21.30 1.24
CA PHE A 103 7.22 21.50 2.54
C PHE A 103 7.79 22.74 3.23
N VAL A 104 8.96 22.61 3.87
CA VAL A 104 9.73 23.73 4.40
C VAL A 104 11.17 23.58 3.92
N SER A 105 11.54 24.38 2.91
CA SER A 105 12.84 24.25 2.27
C SER A 105 13.49 25.56 1.90
N TRP A 106 14.81 25.51 1.72
CA TRP A 106 15.55 26.58 1.09
C TRP A 106 15.22 26.68 -0.41
N PRO A 107 15.32 27.88 -1.01
CA PRO A 107 15.06 28.06 -2.43
C PRO A 107 15.98 27.20 -3.30
N GLY A 108 15.41 26.59 -4.33
CA GLY A 108 16.14 25.86 -5.37
C GLY A 108 15.74 24.39 -5.48
N PRO A 109 16.15 23.73 -6.58
CA PRO A 109 15.86 22.33 -6.80
C PRO A 109 16.70 21.42 -5.89
N TYR A 110 16.16 20.27 -5.54
CA TYR A 110 16.84 19.25 -4.75
C TYR A 110 16.36 17.85 -5.10
N ASP A 111 17.17 16.86 -4.75
CA ASP A 111 16.90 15.46 -5.02
C ASP A 111 16.25 14.79 -3.81
N VAL A 112 15.25 13.95 -4.10
CA VAL A 112 14.58 13.09 -3.14
C VAL A 112 14.77 11.64 -3.56
N THR A 113 15.38 10.84 -2.68
CA THR A 113 15.62 9.42 -2.93
C THR A 113 14.62 8.55 -2.18
N PHE A 114 13.95 7.68 -2.95
CA PHE A 114 13.09 6.62 -2.46
C PHE A 114 13.83 5.28 -2.54
N VAL A 115 13.67 4.46 -1.50
CA VAL A 115 14.24 3.12 -1.39
C VAL A 115 13.13 2.12 -1.10
N GLY A 116 12.85 1.24 -2.05
CA GLY A 116 11.96 0.09 -1.88
C GLY A 116 12.74 -1.15 -1.42
N HIS A 117 12.28 -1.80 -0.37
CA HIS A 117 12.81 -3.08 0.11
C HIS A 117 11.91 -4.21 -0.37
N GLN A 118 12.43 -5.07 -1.23
CA GLN A 118 11.68 -6.15 -1.87
C GLN A 118 11.60 -7.38 -0.98
N VAL A 119 10.53 -8.16 -1.16
CA VAL A 119 10.44 -9.51 -0.59
C VAL A 119 11.65 -10.32 -1.06
N GLY A 120 12.31 -11.03 -0.14
CA GLY A 120 13.52 -11.80 -0.43
C GLY A 120 14.82 -11.01 -0.30
N GLY A 121 14.78 -9.74 0.14
CA GLY A 121 15.96 -8.99 0.57
C GLY A 121 16.62 -8.09 -0.49
N GLY A 122 16.00 -7.96 -1.67
CA GLY A 122 16.44 -7.00 -2.69
C GLY A 122 16.09 -5.55 -2.34
N THR A 123 16.72 -4.60 -3.00
CA THR A 123 16.38 -3.17 -2.89
C THR A 123 16.31 -2.53 -4.26
N VAL A 124 15.32 -1.66 -4.46
CA VAL A 124 15.19 -0.76 -5.61
C VAL A 124 15.29 0.67 -5.12
N THR A 125 16.01 1.51 -5.85
CA THR A 125 16.22 2.91 -5.49
C THR A 125 15.89 3.79 -6.68
N GLN A 126 15.17 4.88 -6.44
CA GLN A 126 14.89 5.88 -7.45
C GLN A 126 14.96 7.28 -6.84
N THR A 127 15.56 8.21 -7.58
CA THR A 127 15.68 9.61 -7.18
C THR A 127 14.81 10.47 -8.09
N PHE A 128 14.06 11.37 -7.48
CA PHE A 128 13.28 12.40 -8.16
C PHE A 128 13.89 13.77 -7.89
N ASN A 129 13.94 14.61 -8.93
CA ASN A 129 14.33 15.99 -8.79
C ASN A 129 13.08 16.84 -8.56
N LEU A 130 13.04 17.53 -7.42
CA LEU A 130 12.02 18.52 -7.10
C LEU A 130 12.56 19.89 -7.48
N ASN A 131 11.70 20.74 -8.03
CA ASN A 131 12.06 22.10 -8.44
C ASN A 131 12.00 23.11 -7.28
N GLY A 132 11.68 22.68 -6.06
CA GLY A 132 11.48 23.53 -4.89
C GLY A 132 10.13 24.28 -4.89
N SER A 133 9.12 23.77 -5.58
CA SER A 133 7.77 24.37 -5.63
C SER A 133 6.84 23.82 -4.54
N HIS A 134 6.07 24.70 -3.88
CA HIS A 134 4.96 24.36 -2.98
C HIS A 134 3.70 23.91 -3.73
N THR A 135 3.85 23.07 -4.74
CA THR A 135 2.74 22.54 -5.54
C THR A 135 3.06 21.12 -5.94
N PHE A 136 2.07 20.23 -5.79
CA PHE A 136 2.24 18.82 -6.10
C PHE A 136 2.54 18.59 -7.58
N SER A 137 3.62 17.85 -7.83
CA SER A 137 3.98 17.31 -9.13
C SER A 137 4.00 15.78 -9.06
N ASN A 138 3.52 15.12 -10.13
CA ASN A 138 3.41 13.67 -10.18
C ASN A 138 4.70 13.03 -10.68
N TYR A 139 5.12 11.98 -10.00
CA TYR A 139 6.30 11.18 -10.31
C TYR A 139 5.91 9.70 -10.44
N THR A 140 6.55 9.01 -11.37
CA THR A 140 6.29 7.59 -11.65
C THR A 140 7.44 6.73 -11.17
N PHE A 141 7.11 5.68 -10.42
CA PHE A 141 8.10 4.71 -9.98
C PHE A 141 8.43 3.69 -11.07
N THR A 142 9.68 3.25 -11.11
CA THR A 142 10.13 2.15 -11.98
C THR A 142 10.75 1.04 -11.14
N GLY A 143 10.20 -0.17 -11.24
CA GLY A 143 10.72 -1.36 -10.55
C GLY A 143 10.38 -1.45 -9.05
N PHE A 144 9.51 -0.58 -8.55
CA PHE A 144 8.97 -0.60 -7.19
C PHE A 144 7.88 -1.67 -7.04
N ASP A 145 8.23 -2.91 -7.38
CA ASP A 145 7.36 -4.06 -7.33
C ASP A 145 7.76 -5.02 -6.20
N ASN A 146 6.78 -5.74 -5.66
CA ASN A 146 6.99 -6.78 -4.65
C ASN A 146 7.75 -6.27 -3.41
N LEU A 147 7.32 -5.12 -2.90
CA LEU A 147 7.90 -4.42 -1.76
C LEU A 147 7.31 -4.92 -0.44
N LEU A 148 8.15 -5.10 0.57
CA LEU A 148 7.76 -5.17 1.98
C LEU A 148 7.60 -3.78 2.59
N SER A 149 8.42 -2.83 2.13
CA SER A 149 8.37 -1.44 2.56
C SER A 149 8.99 -0.51 1.53
N ALA A 150 8.58 0.75 1.55
CA ALA A 150 9.27 1.85 0.86
C ALA A 150 9.67 2.90 1.89
N SER A 151 10.82 3.54 1.72
CA SER A 151 11.29 4.58 2.63
C SER A 151 11.92 5.74 1.89
N TRP A 152 11.85 6.90 2.52
CA TRP A 152 12.47 8.14 2.04
C TRP A 152 12.87 8.99 3.23
N LYS A 153 13.87 9.85 3.02
CA LYS A 153 14.47 10.66 4.09
C LYS A 153 14.34 12.14 3.78
N GLU A 154 13.91 12.91 4.77
CA GLU A 154 13.90 14.36 4.74
C GLU A 154 15.31 14.93 4.77
N GLY A 155 15.54 16.01 4.02
CA GLY A 155 16.78 16.76 4.07
C GLY A 155 16.91 17.61 5.33
N ALA A 156 18.12 18.13 5.59
CA ALA A 156 18.35 19.09 6.67
C ALA A 156 17.78 20.49 6.35
N PHE A 157 17.86 20.86 5.07
CA PHE A 157 17.51 22.19 4.55
C PHE A 157 16.39 22.14 3.51
N HIS A 158 16.02 20.94 3.09
CA HIS A 158 14.93 20.70 2.17
C HIS A 158 14.05 19.59 2.75
N THR A 159 12.80 19.93 3.08
CA THR A 159 11.79 18.96 3.50
C THR A 159 10.67 18.94 2.48
N PHE A 160 10.05 17.79 2.28
CA PHE A 160 9.01 17.61 1.29
C PHE A 160 7.79 16.92 1.90
N GLN A 161 6.71 16.92 1.13
CA GLN A 161 5.50 16.19 1.46
C GLN A 161 5.09 15.32 0.29
N VAL A 162 4.46 14.21 0.64
CA VAL A 162 3.95 13.22 -0.31
C VAL A 162 2.42 13.22 -0.30
N ASP A 163 1.83 12.95 -1.45
CA ASP A 163 0.39 12.80 -1.63
C ASP A 163 0.12 11.81 -2.78
N ASN A 164 -1.11 11.36 -2.94
CA ASN A 164 -1.63 10.52 -4.02
C ASN A 164 -0.73 9.32 -4.35
N ILE A 165 -0.31 8.59 -3.31
CA ILE A 165 0.53 7.40 -3.48
C ILE A 165 -0.34 6.30 -4.07
N ALA A 166 -0.05 5.91 -5.30
CA ALA A 166 -0.73 4.81 -5.96
C ALA A 166 -0.02 3.50 -5.62
N ALA A 167 -0.62 2.75 -4.69
CA ALA A 167 -0.12 1.47 -4.22
C ALA A 167 -1.05 0.34 -4.67
N SER A 168 -0.50 -0.80 -5.06
CA SER A 168 -1.29 -1.95 -5.48
C SER A 168 -0.80 -3.24 -4.84
N VAL A 169 -1.72 -4.18 -4.65
CA VAL A 169 -1.41 -5.55 -4.22
C VAL A 169 -1.62 -6.46 -5.41
N SER A 170 -0.59 -7.21 -5.78
CA SER A 170 -0.77 -8.30 -6.73
C SER A 170 -1.58 -9.41 -6.07
N PRO A 171 -2.54 -10.05 -6.76
CA PRO A 171 -3.15 -11.29 -6.28
C PRO A 171 -2.04 -12.25 -5.89
N VAL A 172 -1.97 -12.61 -4.61
CA VAL A 172 -1.16 -13.77 -4.22
C VAL A 172 -1.86 -14.96 -4.88
N PRO A 173 -1.21 -15.68 -5.82
CA PRO A 173 -1.80 -16.88 -6.38
C PRO A 173 -2.18 -17.77 -5.21
N GLU A 174 -3.47 -18.12 -5.12
CA GLU A 174 -4.02 -18.87 -4.01
C GLU A 174 -3.06 -20.01 -3.64
N PRO A 175 -2.77 -20.23 -2.33
CA PRO A 175 -1.90 -21.32 -1.94
C PRO A 175 -2.39 -22.59 -2.62
N ALA A 176 -1.47 -23.39 -3.16
CA ALA A 176 -1.80 -24.68 -3.78
C ALA A 176 -2.71 -25.55 -2.88
N THR A 177 -2.83 -25.24 -1.59
CA THR A 177 -3.87 -25.66 -0.66
C THR A 177 -5.28 -25.73 -1.26
N TYR A 178 -5.77 -24.72 -2.01
CA TYR A 178 -7.12 -24.80 -2.58
C TYR A 178 -7.18 -25.77 -3.76
N GLY A 179 -6.17 -25.75 -4.62
CA GLY A 179 -6.01 -26.74 -5.70
C GLY A 179 -5.88 -28.18 -5.16
N MET A 180 -5.17 -28.36 -4.05
CA MET A 180 -5.02 -29.64 -3.36
C MET A 180 -6.27 -30.04 -2.58
N LEU A 181 -7.00 -29.09 -2.00
CA LEU A 181 -8.28 -29.34 -1.33
C LEU A 181 -9.33 -29.77 -2.35
N LEU A 182 -9.53 -29.00 -3.42
CA LEU A 182 -10.47 -29.32 -4.48
C LEU A 182 -10.04 -30.57 -5.24
N GLY A 183 -8.75 -30.74 -5.51
CA GLY A 183 -8.19 -31.96 -6.09
C GLY A 183 -8.42 -33.17 -5.19
N GLY A 184 -8.21 -33.05 -3.88
CA GLY A 184 -8.46 -34.09 -2.89
C GLY A 184 -9.93 -34.46 -2.77
N LEU A 185 -10.82 -33.45 -2.69
CA LEU A 185 -12.27 -33.65 -2.68
C LEU A 185 -12.78 -34.28 -3.98
N GLY A 186 -12.23 -33.87 -5.12
CA GLY A 186 -12.50 -34.47 -6.43
C GLY A 186 -12.11 -35.96 -6.48
N LEU A 187 -10.93 -36.29 -5.93
CA LEU A 187 -10.47 -37.68 -5.82
C LEU A 187 -11.40 -38.52 -4.93
N LEU A 188 -11.82 -37.98 -3.78
CA LEU A 188 -12.74 -38.65 -2.86
C LEU A 188 -14.12 -38.89 -3.49
N ALA A 189 -14.65 -37.89 -4.22
CA ALA A 189 -15.90 -38.03 -4.95
C ALA A 189 -15.81 -39.10 -6.06
N PHE A 190 -14.69 -39.15 -6.78
CA PHE A 190 -14.43 -40.15 -7.81
C PHE A 190 -14.36 -41.58 -7.24
N LEU A 191 -13.62 -41.77 -6.14
CA LEU A 191 -13.53 -43.06 -5.45
C LEU A 191 -14.89 -43.55 -4.94
N ARG A 192 -15.71 -42.65 -4.38
CA ARG A 192 -17.07 -42.98 -3.94
C ARG A 192 -17.97 -43.40 -5.10
N ARG A 193 -17.86 -42.75 -6.26
CA ARG A 193 -18.61 -43.13 -7.46
C ARG A 193 -18.27 -44.54 -7.94
N ARG A 194 -16.98 -44.93 -7.89
CA ARG A 194 -16.55 -46.28 -8.28
C ARG A 194 -17.11 -47.37 -7.36
N LYS A 195 -17.20 -47.11 -6.05
CA LYS A 195 -17.77 -48.08 -5.09
C LYS A 195 -19.28 -48.29 -5.23
N ASN A 196 -20.00 -47.32 -5.79
CA ASN A 196 -21.44 -47.44 -6.01
C ASN A 196 -21.81 -48.01 -7.39
N ALA A 197 -20.84 -48.18 -8.29
CA ALA A 197 -21.02 -48.69 -9.65
C ALA A 197 -20.53 -50.13 -9.84
N ALA A 198 -19.96 -50.73 -8.80
CA ALA A 198 -19.61 -52.16 -8.69
C ALA A 198 -20.51 -52.79 -7.64
#